data_AF-A0A970YB07-F1
#
_entry.id   AF-A0A970YB07-F1
#
_cell.length_a   1.000
_cell.length_b   1.000
_cell.length_c   1.000
_cell.angle_alpha   90.00
_cell.angle_beta   90.00
_cell.angle_gamma   90.00
#
_symmetry.space_group_name_H-M   'P 1'
#
loop_
_entity.id
_entity.type
_entity.pdbx_description
1 polymer ?
#
loop_
_entity_poly.entity_id
_entity_poly.type
_entity_poly.pdbx_seq_one_letter_code
_entity_poly.pdbx_strand_id
1 'polypeptide(L)'
;MKLGGTSMLLTGDSDYKSWKEKIIPNYNDNVKSEILIASHHGSRSFFTDEENDTIDVEKNPDSTYLDSIDYILPDIPLISCGNYDTYHHPNKDAMKIYYEKNNNNQVYTTHNCGHLLGYIDKYGNYTVIPSRFYEWRTASNAFDMQIECRYKLGDSIKPVVNGSRLAVGGELYFATKTSGGIIEPIEKVHVWWEVSNGSINEDKSRQEIYDKGADEGTDRFHFERSLSFMVHTYYDAIFSTQKREYNTYIQSYRNLMPSK
;
A
#
# COMPACT_ATOMS: atom_id res chain seq x y z
N MET A 1 2.69 -11.21 16.38
CA MET A 1 1.90 -10.40 17.34
C MET A 1 0.43 -10.42 16.92
N LYS A 2 -0.53 -10.22 17.86
CA LYS A 2 -1.96 -10.17 17.54
C LYS A 2 -2.61 -8.92 18.16
N LEU A 3 -3.42 -8.20 17.37
CA LEU A 3 -4.14 -7.00 17.77
C LEU A 3 -5.56 -7.04 17.18
N GLY A 4 -6.59 -6.85 18.01
CA GLY A 4 -7.99 -6.90 17.54
C GLY A 4 -8.41 -8.23 16.89
N GLY A 5 -7.64 -9.30 17.09
CA GLY A 5 -7.83 -10.59 16.39
C GLY A 5 -7.00 -10.76 15.11
N THR A 6 -6.41 -9.68 14.58
CA THR A 6 -5.52 -9.71 13.40
C THR A 6 -4.08 -10.01 13.81
N SER A 7 -3.44 -10.93 13.10
CA SER A 7 -2.05 -11.31 13.31
C SER A 7 -1.12 -10.58 12.36
N MET A 8 0.01 -10.12 12.90
CA MET A 8 1.15 -9.65 12.13
C MET A 8 2.39 -10.45 12.49
N LEU A 9 3.11 -10.92 11.48
CA LEU A 9 4.35 -11.67 11.63
C LEU A 9 5.54 -10.82 11.17
N LEU A 10 6.53 -10.69 12.06
CA LEU A 10 7.80 -10.02 11.75
C LEU A 10 8.87 -11.10 11.65
N THR A 11 9.40 -11.29 10.46
CA THR A 11 10.34 -12.39 10.17
C THR A 11 11.80 -11.98 10.30
N GLY A 12 12.10 -10.68 10.42
CA GLY A 12 13.46 -10.17 10.48
C GLY A 12 14.25 -10.57 9.25
N ASP A 13 15.47 -11.09 9.45
CA ASP A 13 16.31 -11.63 8.38
C ASP A 13 16.40 -13.17 8.45
N SER A 14 15.33 -13.83 8.90
CA SER A 14 15.29 -15.29 8.98
C SER A 14 15.33 -15.94 7.61
N ASP A 15 16.04 -17.06 7.49
CA ASP A 15 16.29 -17.78 6.25
C ASP A 15 15.49 -19.09 6.15
N TYR A 16 15.52 -19.70 4.97
CA TYR A 16 14.84 -20.96 4.66
C TYR A 16 15.16 -22.04 5.69
N LYS A 17 16.41 -22.10 6.17
CA LYS A 17 16.90 -23.10 7.12
C LYS A 17 16.28 -22.89 8.50
N SER A 18 16.23 -21.66 8.98
CA SER A 18 15.55 -21.30 10.23
C SER A 18 14.08 -21.69 10.16
N TRP A 19 13.43 -21.45 9.02
CA TRP A 19 12.04 -21.81 8.81
C TRP A 19 11.81 -23.33 8.76
N LYS A 20 12.60 -24.04 7.97
CA LYS A 20 12.53 -25.50 7.78
C LYS A 20 12.87 -26.28 9.04
N GLU A 21 13.93 -25.90 9.76
CA GLU A 21 14.47 -26.71 10.86
C GLU A 21 13.99 -26.29 12.25
N LYS A 22 13.55 -25.03 12.42
CA LYS A 22 13.21 -24.47 13.74
C LYS A 22 11.80 -23.94 13.79
N ILE A 23 11.42 -23.03 12.89
CA ILE A 23 10.16 -22.30 13.06
C ILE A 23 8.97 -23.21 12.74
N ILE A 24 8.89 -23.78 11.53
CA ILE A 24 7.74 -24.62 11.17
C ILE A 24 7.62 -25.86 12.08
N PRO A 25 8.70 -26.62 12.40
CA PRO A 25 8.58 -27.78 13.28
C PRO A 25 8.09 -27.46 14.69
N ASN A 26 8.35 -26.27 15.23
CA ASN A 26 7.97 -25.90 16.60
C ASN A 26 6.66 -25.11 16.69
N TYR A 27 6.29 -24.38 15.64
CA TYR A 27 5.15 -23.47 15.66
C TYR A 27 4.02 -23.89 14.71
N ASN A 28 4.32 -24.56 13.59
CA ASN A 28 3.34 -25.01 12.59
C ASN A 28 2.32 -23.89 12.24
N ASP A 29 1.02 -24.18 12.28
CA ASP A 29 -0.07 -23.23 12.01
C ASP A 29 -0.10 -21.99 12.93
N ASN A 30 0.69 -21.96 14.01
CA ASN A 30 0.79 -20.77 14.88
C ASN A 30 1.54 -19.61 14.21
N VAL A 31 2.21 -19.84 13.07
CA VAL A 31 2.85 -18.77 12.28
C VAL A 31 1.90 -18.08 11.32
N LYS A 32 0.65 -18.57 11.19
CA LYS A 32 -0.36 -17.95 10.33
C LYS A 32 -0.56 -16.49 10.70
N SER A 33 -0.52 -15.61 9.70
CA SER A 33 -0.71 -14.17 9.90
C SER A 33 -1.28 -13.49 8.68
N GLU A 34 -2.26 -12.61 8.88
CA GLU A 34 -2.82 -11.77 7.82
C GLU A 34 -1.78 -10.79 7.25
N ILE A 35 -0.97 -10.18 8.11
CA ILE A 35 0.08 -9.22 7.71
C ILE A 35 1.46 -9.85 7.87
N LEU A 36 2.21 -9.96 6.78
CA LEU A 36 3.59 -10.45 6.79
C LEU A 36 4.56 -9.30 6.53
N ILE A 37 5.50 -9.07 7.44
CA ILE A 37 6.71 -8.31 7.13
C ILE A 37 7.72 -9.31 6.55
N ALA A 38 7.95 -9.22 5.24
CA ALA A 38 8.76 -10.17 4.49
C ALA A 38 10.21 -10.18 4.99
N SER A 39 10.81 -11.38 4.99
CA SER A 39 12.14 -11.57 5.55
C SER A 39 13.21 -10.93 4.67
N HIS A 40 14.24 -10.38 5.31
CA HIS A 40 15.47 -9.91 4.70
C HIS A 40 15.22 -9.10 3.43
N HIS A 41 14.37 -8.07 3.55
CA HIS A 41 14.04 -7.15 2.44
C HIS A 41 13.40 -7.83 1.21
N GLY A 42 12.80 -9.02 1.37
CA GLY A 42 12.31 -9.83 0.26
C GLY A 42 13.42 -10.59 -0.46
N SER A 43 14.49 -10.96 0.26
CA SER A 43 15.56 -11.79 -0.28
C SER A 43 15.09 -13.20 -0.64
N ARG A 44 15.81 -13.84 -1.56
CA ARG A 44 15.65 -15.27 -1.83
C ARG A 44 16.09 -16.13 -0.64
N SER A 45 16.90 -15.62 0.29
CA SER A 45 17.35 -16.40 1.47
C SER A 45 16.21 -16.95 2.32
N PHE A 46 15.05 -16.30 2.29
CA PHE A 46 13.84 -16.81 2.94
C PHE A 46 13.35 -18.15 2.37
N PHE A 47 13.65 -18.42 1.10
CA PHE A 47 13.16 -19.58 0.35
C PHE A 47 14.26 -20.56 -0.05
N THR A 48 15.50 -20.11 -0.21
CA THR A 48 16.61 -20.94 -0.69
C THR A 48 17.95 -20.42 -0.17
N ASP A 49 18.98 -21.26 -0.18
CA ASP A 49 20.34 -20.83 0.18
C ASP A 49 20.86 -19.73 -0.76
N GLU A 50 21.62 -18.79 -0.22
CA GLU A 50 22.14 -17.67 -1.03
C GLU A 50 23.20 -18.13 -2.03
N GLU A 51 23.81 -19.30 -1.84
CA GLU A 51 24.69 -19.93 -2.83
C GLU A 51 23.94 -20.41 -4.09
N ASN A 52 22.61 -20.59 -4.01
CA ASN A 52 21.81 -21.02 -5.16
C ASN A 52 21.46 -19.85 -6.07
N ASP A 53 21.64 -20.00 -7.38
CA ASP A 53 21.31 -18.95 -8.36
C ASP A 53 19.81 -18.60 -8.41
N THR A 54 18.93 -19.58 -8.14
CA THR A 54 17.47 -19.47 -8.29
C THR A 54 16.74 -20.21 -7.18
N ILE A 55 15.48 -19.84 -6.94
CA ILE A 55 14.59 -20.58 -6.03
C ILE A 55 14.00 -21.76 -6.81
N ASP A 56 14.57 -22.96 -6.61
CA ASP A 56 14.21 -24.16 -7.35
C ASP A 56 14.31 -25.40 -6.45
N VAL A 57 13.15 -25.97 -6.09
CA VAL A 57 13.05 -27.13 -5.20
C VAL A 57 13.54 -28.41 -5.88
N GLU A 58 13.41 -28.53 -7.20
CA GLU A 58 13.88 -29.73 -7.92
C GLU A 58 15.39 -29.74 -8.06
N LYS A 59 15.99 -28.57 -8.34
CA LYS A 59 17.44 -28.40 -8.47
C LYS A 59 18.14 -28.45 -7.11
N ASN A 60 17.55 -27.82 -6.09
CA ASN A 60 18.16 -27.62 -4.78
C ASN A 60 17.23 -28.08 -3.63
N PRO A 61 16.83 -29.37 -3.56
CA PRO A 61 15.79 -29.87 -2.64
C PRO A 61 16.17 -29.75 -1.16
N ASP A 62 17.45 -29.89 -0.83
CA ASP A 62 17.91 -29.83 0.56
C ASP A 62 17.99 -28.39 1.08
N SER A 63 18.27 -27.46 0.18
CA SER A 63 18.57 -26.06 0.47
C SER A 63 17.51 -25.07 -0.05
N THR A 64 16.33 -25.57 -0.43
CA THR A 64 15.15 -24.78 -0.80
C THR A 64 13.94 -25.24 0.00
N TYR A 65 13.16 -24.29 0.49
CA TYR A 65 11.98 -24.53 1.32
C TYR A 65 10.91 -23.47 1.05
N LEU A 66 9.82 -23.87 0.39
CA LEU A 66 8.72 -22.97 0.05
C LEU A 66 7.59 -23.01 1.06
N ASP A 67 7.42 -24.09 1.81
CA ASP A 67 6.25 -24.28 2.67
C ASP A 67 6.12 -23.19 3.74
N SER A 68 7.20 -22.47 4.09
CA SER A 68 7.17 -21.35 5.02
C SER A 68 6.06 -20.35 4.68
N ILE A 69 5.91 -19.95 3.41
CA ILE A 69 4.87 -19.00 2.99
C ILE A 69 3.47 -19.62 3.03
N ASP A 70 3.36 -20.94 2.83
CA ASP A 70 2.10 -21.68 2.87
C ASP A 70 1.56 -21.81 4.31
N TYR A 71 2.45 -21.96 5.30
CA TYR A 71 2.08 -21.93 6.71
C TYR A 71 1.71 -20.52 7.20
N ILE A 72 2.40 -19.49 6.71
CA ILE A 72 2.10 -18.09 7.07
C ILE A 72 0.77 -17.64 6.47
N LEU A 73 0.51 -18.02 5.21
CA LEU A 73 -0.69 -17.68 4.43
C LEU A 73 -1.12 -16.20 4.53
N PRO A 74 -0.26 -15.25 4.13
CA PRO A 74 -0.52 -13.83 4.33
C PRO A 74 -1.50 -13.23 3.34
N ASP A 75 -2.43 -12.42 3.87
CA ASP A 75 -3.31 -11.55 3.07
C ASP A 75 -2.53 -10.38 2.47
N ILE A 76 -1.50 -9.89 3.16
CA ILE A 76 -0.69 -8.75 2.71
C ILE A 76 0.79 -8.89 3.10
N PRO A 77 1.67 -9.26 2.15
CA PRO A 77 3.11 -9.14 2.32
C PRO A 77 3.59 -7.69 2.15
N LEU A 78 4.30 -7.19 3.16
CA LEU A 78 4.96 -5.88 3.16
C LEU A 78 6.48 -6.08 3.14
N ILE A 79 7.13 -5.50 2.14
CA ILE A 79 8.54 -5.74 1.84
C ILE A 79 9.32 -4.44 1.99
N SER A 80 10.12 -4.33 3.05
CA SER A 80 11.01 -3.19 3.26
C SER A 80 12.25 -3.36 2.38
N CYS A 81 12.32 -2.67 1.25
CA CYS A 81 13.42 -2.76 0.29
C CYS A 81 13.70 -1.42 -0.41
N GLY A 82 14.85 -1.35 -1.10
CA GLY A 82 15.20 -0.26 -2.00
C GLY A 82 15.05 -0.67 -3.48
N ASN A 83 15.71 0.08 -4.36
CA ASN A 83 15.83 -0.30 -5.77
C ASN A 83 16.72 -1.56 -5.93
N TYR A 84 16.21 -2.57 -6.65
CA TYR A 84 16.94 -3.81 -6.92
C TYR A 84 18.31 -3.61 -7.59
N ASP A 85 18.44 -2.65 -8.51
CA ASP A 85 19.69 -2.42 -9.23
C ASP A 85 20.81 -1.87 -8.33
N THR A 86 20.44 -1.30 -7.17
CA THR A 86 21.38 -0.73 -6.19
C THR A 86 21.58 -1.65 -4.99
N TYR A 87 20.49 -2.22 -4.48
CA TYR A 87 20.48 -2.96 -3.21
C TYR A 87 20.27 -4.46 -3.39
N HIS A 88 20.02 -4.93 -4.61
CA HIS A 88 19.77 -6.34 -4.96
C HIS A 88 18.58 -6.99 -4.23
N HIS A 89 17.70 -6.17 -3.64
CA HIS A 89 16.45 -6.56 -3.03
C HIS A 89 15.32 -5.61 -3.48
N PRO A 90 14.08 -6.10 -3.64
CA PRO A 90 13.64 -7.47 -3.37
C PRO A 90 14.01 -8.43 -4.51
N ASN A 91 14.30 -9.69 -4.20
CA ASN A 91 14.68 -10.66 -5.22
C ASN A 91 13.50 -10.94 -6.16
N LYS A 92 13.75 -10.96 -7.48
CA LYS A 92 12.70 -11.11 -8.50
C LYS A 92 11.94 -12.45 -8.40
N ASP A 93 12.60 -13.54 -8.05
CA ASP A 93 11.95 -14.85 -7.91
C ASP A 93 11.16 -14.93 -6.59
N ALA A 94 11.70 -14.35 -5.51
CA ALA A 94 10.95 -14.21 -4.26
C ALA A 94 9.66 -13.40 -4.44
N MET A 95 9.71 -12.30 -5.21
CA MET A 95 8.53 -11.50 -5.54
C MET A 95 7.45 -12.32 -6.27
N LYS A 96 7.83 -13.19 -7.23
CA LYS A 96 6.87 -14.06 -7.92
C LYS A 96 6.14 -14.95 -6.93
N ILE A 97 6.86 -15.57 -5.99
CA ILE A 97 6.25 -16.42 -4.96
C ILE A 97 5.29 -15.62 -4.09
N TYR A 98 5.67 -14.40 -3.64
CA TYR A 98 4.77 -13.56 -2.85
C TYR A 98 3.48 -13.20 -3.60
N TYR A 99 3.57 -12.91 -4.90
CA TYR A 99 2.38 -12.62 -5.72
C TYR A 99 1.53 -13.86 -5.97
N GLU A 100 2.15 -14.99 -6.33
CA GLU A 100 1.46 -16.26 -6.61
C GLU A 100 0.74 -16.82 -5.38
N LYS A 101 1.32 -16.63 -4.19
CA LYS A 101 0.77 -17.10 -2.91
C LYS A 101 -0.21 -16.11 -2.27
N ASN A 102 -0.46 -14.95 -2.89
CA ASN A 102 -1.36 -13.94 -2.38
C ASN A 102 -2.65 -13.86 -3.21
N ASN A 103 -3.79 -14.16 -2.57
CA ASN A 103 -5.09 -14.26 -3.25
C ASN A 103 -5.61 -12.95 -3.85
N ASN A 104 -5.13 -11.80 -3.36
CA ASN A 104 -5.61 -10.48 -3.78
C ASN A 104 -4.58 -9.70 -4.60
N ASN A 105 -3.42 -10.29 -4.90
CA ASN A 105 -2.29 -9.63 -5.55
C ASN A 105 -1.80 -8.37 -4.79
N GLN A 106 -1.85 -8.40 -3.46
CA GLN A 106 -1.57 -7.29 -2.54
C GLN A 106 -0.19 -7.44 -1.88
N VAL A 107 0.85 -7.30 -2.69
CA VAL A 107 2.25 -7.26 -2.23
C VAL A 107 2.77 -5.84 -2.39
N TYR A 108 3.15 -5.21 -1.27
CA TYR A 108 3.61 -3.82 -1.25
C TYR A 108 5.06 -3.70 -0.83
N THR A 109 5.78 -2.78 -1.45
CA THR A 109 7.21 -2.56 -1.20
C THR A 109 7.47 -1.12 -0.80
N THR A 110 8.42 -0.88 0.10
CA THR A 110 8.84 0.50 0.43
C THR A 110 9.58 1.17 -0.72
N HIS A 111 10.13 0.40 -1.66
CA HIS A 111 10.69 0.96 -2.89
C HIS A 111 9.60 1.65 -3.73
N ASN A 112 8.46 0.99 -3.91
CA ASN A 112 7.37 1.49 -4.74
C ASN A 112 6.46 2.45 -3.98
N CYS A 113 6.25 2.28 -2.68
CA CYS A 113 5.31 3.05 -1.88
C CYS A 113 6.00 4.09 -0.95
N GLY A 114 7.33 4.12 -0.89
CA GLY A 114 8.06 4.91 0.11
C GLY A 114 7.82 4.36 1.52
N HIS A 115 7.36 5.19 2.44
CA HIS A 115 7.00 4.74 3.79
C HIS A 115 5.62 4.11 3.81
N LEU A 116 5.45 2.96 4.47
CA LEU A 116 4.15 2.32 4.67
C LEU A 116 3.69 2.53 6.11
N LEU A 117 2.45 2.98 6.28
CA LEU A 117 1.77 3.06 7.57
C LEU A 117 0.70 1.97 7.64
N GLY A 118 0.74 1.19 8.71
CA GLY A 118 -0.32 0.24 9.03
C GLY A 118 -1.11 0.72 10.24
N TYR A 119 -2.43 0.56 10.19
CA TYR A 119 -3.28 0.65 11.38
C TYR A 119 -4.06 -0.64 11.56
N ILE A 120 -4.34 -1.00 12.81
CA ILE A 120 -5.21 -2.11 13.18
C ILE A 120 -6.16 -1.59 14.25
N ASP A 121 -7.47 -1.62 13.97
CA ASP A 121 -8.47 -1.16 14.91
C ASP A 121 -8.79 -2.24 15.97
N LYS A 122 -9.60 -1.87 16.98
CA LYS A 122 -9.98 -2.78 18.08
C LYS A 122 -10.81 -3.99 17.63
N TYR A 123 -11.35 -3.97 16.42
CA TYR A 123 -12.14 -5.04 15.80
C TYR A 123 -11.30 -5.90 14.83
N GLY A 124 -10.00 -5.59 14.68
CA GLY A 124 -9.10 -6.31 13.80
C GLY A 124 -9.18 -5.87 12.34
N ASN A 125 -9.93 -4.82 12.01
CA ASN A 125 -9.81 -4.22 10.67
C ASN A 125 -8.43 -3.58 10.57
N TYR A 126 -7.78 -3.77 9.43
CA TYR A 126 -6.48 -3.17 9.19
C TYR A 126 -6.44 -2.50 7.84
N THR A 127 -5.52 -1.56 7.69
CA THR A 127 -5.19 -1.00 6.39
C THR A 127 -3.75 -0.61 6.35
N VAL A 128 -3.21 -0.72 5.14
CA VAL A 128 -1.86 -0.29 4.80
C VAL A 128 -2.00 0.84 3.80
N ILE A 129 -1.37 1.97 4.11
CA ILE A 129 -1.35 3.14 3.25
C ILE A 129 0.10 3.58 3.03
N PRO A 130 0.45 4.08 1.86
CA PRO A 130 1.70 4.81 1.68
C PRO A 130 1.66 6.13 2.45
N SER A 131 2.82 6.62 2.83
CA SER A 131 3.04 7.89 3.54
C SER A 131 4.25 8.63 2.97
N ARG A 132 4.44 8.47 1.67
CA ARG A 132 5.45 9.18 0.88
C ARG A 132 5.08 10.64 0.60
N PHE A 133 3.82 11.00 0.83
CA PHE A 133 3.33 12.36 0.65
C PHE A 133 3.38 13.06 2.02
N TYR A 134 4.06 14.21 2.09
CA TYR A 134 4.15 15.01 3.30
C TYR A 134 3.83 16.45 2.96
N GLU A 135 2.97 17.09 3.76
CA GLU A 135 2.63 18.49 3.56
C GLU A 135 3.89 19.36 3.63
N TRP A 136 4.16 20.07 2.55
CA TRP A 136 5.24 21.03 2.49
C TRP A 136 4.74 22.25 1.74
N ARG A 137 4.72 23.39 2.43
CA ARG A 137 4.24 24.65 1.88
C ARG A 137 5.38 25.64 1.76
N THR A 138 5.81 25.89 0.53
CA THR A 138 6.69 27.02 0.20
C THR A 138 5.93 28.20 -0.41
N ALA A 139 4.72 27.95 -0.94
CA ALA A 139 3.91 28.95 -1.59
C ALA A 139 3.30 29.95 -0.59
N SER A 140 3.13 31.19 -1.05
CA SER A 140 2.46 32.25 -0.30
C SER A 140 1.05 31.85 0.18
N ASN A 141 0.61 32.48 1.27
CA ASN A 141 -0.74 32.36 1.82
C ASN A 141 -1.86 32.66 0.82
N ALA A 142 -1.56 33.41 -0.24
CA ALA A 142 -2.50 33.76 -1.30
C ALA A 142 -2.85 32.61 -2.25
N PHE A 143 -2.10 31.50 -2.21
CA PHE A 143 -2.35 30.31 -3.00
C PHE A 143 -2.87 29.19 -2.10
N ASP A 144 -3.94 28.55 -2.53
CA ASP A 144 -4.52 27.41 -1.81
C ASP A 144 -4.99 26.32 -2.77
N MET A 145 -4.98 25.10 -2.28
CA MET A 145 -5.45 23.92 -2.99
C MET A 145 -6.04 22.91 -2.02
N GLN A 146 -7.17 22.33 -2.40
CA GLN A 146 -7.96 21.41 -1.60
C GLN A 146 -8.36 20.20 -2.43
N ILE A 147 -8.18 19.00 -1.88
CA ILE A 147 -8.76 17.78 -2.46
C ILE A 147 -10.18 17.61 -1.92
N GLU A 148 -11.13 17.46 -2.83
CA GLU A 148 -12.49 17.06 -2.50
C GLU A 148 -12.74 15.63 -2.96
N CYS A 149 -13.49 14.89 -2.15
CA CYS A 149 -14.04 13.60 -2.54
C CYS A 149 -15.56 13.65 -2.39
N ARG A 150 -16.28 13.09 -3.37
CA ARG A 150 -17.73 12.87 -3.31
C ARG A 150 -18.01 11.40 -3.59
N TYR A 151 -19.02 10.87 -2.92
CA TYR A 151 -19.47 9.50 -3.10
C TYR A 151 -20.90 9.51 -3.63
N LYS A 152 -21.10 8.81 -4.75
CA LYS A 152 -22.40 8.60 -5.39
C LYS A 152 -22.87 7.18 -5.15
N LEU A 153 -24.10 7.02 -4.69
CA LEU A 153 -24.77 5.73 -4.57
C LEU A 153 -26.22 5.89 -5.00
N GLY A 154 -26.60 5.25 -6.12
CA GLY A 154 -27.86 5.55 -6.81
C GLY A 154 -27.92 7.03 -7.19
N ASP A 155 -28.99 7.71 -6.77
CA ASP A 155 -29.20 9.15 -7.01
C ASP A 155 -28.61 10.06 -5.92
N SER A 156 -28.09 9.49 -4.83
CA SER A 156 -27.51 10.25 -3.73
C SER A 156 -26.04 10.56 -3.98
N ILE A 157 -25.65 11.83 -3.87
CA ILE A 157 -24.25 12.28 -3.87
C ILE A 157 -23.97 13.01 -2.55
N LYS A 158 -22.89 12.62 -1.85
CA LYS A 158 -22.46 13.26 -0.60
C LYS A 158 -20.95 13.53 -0.60
N PRO A 159 -20.48 14.59 0.10
CA PRO A 159 -19.06 14.78 0.35
C PRO A 159 -18.52 13.63 1.22
N VAL A 160 -17.25 13.27 1.00
CA VAL A 160 -16.51 12.25 1.73
C VAL A 160 -15.34 12.93 2.42
N VAL A 161 -15.14 12.61 3.68
CA VAL A 161 -13.97 13.02 4.46
C VAL A 161 -13.04 11.82 4.62
N ASN A 162 -11.73 12.02 4.68
CA ASN A 162 -10.77 10.93 4.90
C ASN A 162 -11.14 10.05 6.11
N GLY A 163 -11.01 8.73 5.94
CA GLY A 163 -11.41 7.72 6.93
C GLY A 163 -12.92 7.45 7.00
N SER A 164 -13.73 8.02 6.09
CA SER A 164 -15.17 7.73 6.03
C SER A 164 -15.43 6.26 5.71
N ARG A 165 -16.45 5.70 6.35
CA ARG A 165 -17.03 4.40 6.00
C ARG A 165 -17.98 4.55 4.82
N LEU A 166 -17.75 3.78 3.76
CA LEU A 166 -18.55 3.81 2.55
C LEU A 166 -19.10 2.44 2.20
N ALA A 167 -20.30 2.41 1.61
CA ALA A 167 -20.94 1.18 1.19
C ALA A 167 -20.39 0.73 -0.17
N VAL A 168 -20.49 -0.58 -0.43
CA VAL A 168 -20.16 -1.17 -1.72
C VAL A 168 -21.11 -0.68 -2.83
N GLY A 169 -20.62 -0.68 -4.07
CA GLY A 169 -21.43 -0.44 -5.27
C GLY A 169 -21.63 1.03 -5.63
N GLY A 170 -20.99 1.95 -4.92
CA GLY A 170 -20.98 3.37 -5.27
C GLY A 170 -19.70 3.80 -5.99
N GLU A 171 -19.67 5.07 -6.39
CA GLU A 171 -18.58 5.68 -7.13
C GLU A 171 -18.00 6.86 -6.33
N LEU A 172 -16.68 6.90 -6.26
CA LEU A 172 -15.89 7.99 -5.70
C LEU A 172 -15.45 8.93 -6.80
N TYR A 173 -15.66 10.22 -6.57
CA TYR A 173 -15.27 11.31 -7.44
C TYR A 173 -14.32 12.21 -6.67
N PHE A 174 -13.08 12.23 -7.09
CA PHE A 174 -12.03 13.07 -6.54
C PHE A 174 -11.82 14.26 -7.46
N ALA A 175 -11.71 15.45 -6.87
CA ALA A 175 -11.49 16.68 -7.59
C ALA A 175 -10.56 17.58 -6.80
N THR A 176 -9.89 18.49 -7.51
CA THR A 176 -9.10 19.54 -6.86
C THR A 176 -9.79 20.88 -6.96
N LYS A 177 -9.84 21.59 -5.84
CA LYS A 177 -10.20 23.00 -5.79
C LYS A 177 -8.94 23.82 -5.60
N THR A 178 -8.78 24.87 -6.39
CA THR A 178 -7.59 25.71 -6.33
C THR A 178 -7.96 27.18 -6.30
N SER A 179 -7.09 28.01 -5.72
CA SER A 179 -7.26 29.46 -5.68
C SER A 179 -5.93 30.20 -5.83
N GLY A 180 -6.00 31.50 -6.07
CA GLY A 180 -4.83 32.37 -6.26
C GLY A 180 -4.08 32.18 -7.58
N GLY A 181 -4.58 31.34 -8.51
CA GLY A 181 -3.87 31.03 -9.76
C GLY A 181 -2.65 30.12 -9.56
N ILE A 182 -2.69 29.23 -8.55
CA ILE A 182 -1.63 28.25 -8.25
C ILE A 182 -1.40 27.26 -9.40
N ILE A 183 -2.45 27.01 -10.19
CA ILE A 183 -2.37 26.13 -11.37
C ILE A 183 -1.87 26.84 -12.62
N GLU A 184 -1.61 28.15 -12.56
CA GLU A 184 -1.19 28.90 -13.74
C GLU A 184 0.35 29.02 -13.82
N PRO A 185 0.98 28.65 -14.95
CA PRO A 185 0.33 28.19 -16.17
C PRO A 185 0.14 26.65 -16.16
N ILE A 186 -1.04 26.21 -16.61
CA ILE A 186 -1.55 24.82 -16.44
C ILE A 186 -0.65 23.74 -17.04
N GLU A 187 0.10 24.06 -18.10
CA GLU A 187 1.01 23.14 -18.76
C GLU A 187 2.22 22.74 -17.88
N LYS A 188 2.52 23.53 -16.84
CA LYS A 188 3.61 23.27 -15.88
C LYS A 188 3.14 22.60 -14.60
N VAL A 189 1.87 22.20 -14.54
CA VAL A 189 1.27 21.55 -13.39
C VAL A 189 1.27 20.05 -13.58
N HIS A 190 1.94 19.35 -12.69
CA HIS A 190 1.90 17.90 -12.56
C HIS A 190 1.06 17.52 -11.34
N VAL A 191 0.17 16.54 -11.53
CA VAL A 191 -0.69 16.00 -10.49
C VAL A 191 -0.43 14.50 -10.39
N TRP A 192 -0.16 14.02 -9.18
CA TRP A 192 -0.09 12.61 -8.86
C TRP A 192 -1.15 12.29 -7.82
N TRP A 193 -2.08 11.41 -8.18
CA TRP A 193 -3.13 10.92 -7.31
C TRP A 193 -2.72 9.59 -6.71
N GLU A 194 -2.89 9.44 -5.40
CA GLU A 194 -2.74 8.17 -4.71
C GLU A 194 -3.92 7.98 -3.76
N VAL A 195 -4.64 6.88 -3.92
CA VAL A 195 -5.77 6.57 -3.04
C VAL A 195 -5.58 5.18 -2.47
N SER A 196 -5.85 5.07 -1.17
CA SER A 196 -5.82 3.83 -0.42
C SER A 196 -7.21 3.52 0.14
N ASN A 197 -7.83 2.44 -0.35
CA ASN A 197 -9.07 1.92 0.19
C ASN A 197 -8.78 0.73 1.09
N GLY A 198 -9.04 0.92 2.38
CA GLY A 198 -8.94 -0.12 3.38
C GLY A 198 -10.26 -0.84 3.57
N SER A 199 -10.42 -2.02 2.97
CA SER A 199 -11.65 -2.78 3.18
C SER A 199 -11.78 -3.23 4.64
N ILE A 200 -13.02 -3.38 5.10
CA ILE A 200 -13.34 -3.72 6.49
C ILE A 200 -14.26 -4.94 6.57
N ASN A 201 -14.40 -5.49 7.78
CA ASN A 201 -15.23 -6.65 8.09
C ASN A 201 -14.84 -7.88 7.26
N GLU A 202 -15.78 -8.48 6.53
CA GLU A 202 -15.58 -9.70 5.72
C GLU A 202 -14.56 -9.50 4.59
N ASP A 203 -14.41 -8.26 4.12
CA ASP A 203 -13.46 -7.91 3.05
C ASP A 203 -12.12 -7.38 3.59
N LYS A 204 -11.83 -7.48 4.89
CA LYS A 204 -10.62 -6.87 5.50
C LYS A 204 -9.29 -7.29 4.84
N SER A 205 -9.27 -8.43 4.13
CA SER A 205 -8.10 -8.89 3.39
C SER A 205 -7.85 -8.13 2.09
N ARG A 206 -8.72 -7.18 1.70
CA ARG A 206 -8.64 -6.41 0.46
C ARG A 206 -8.21 -4.97 0.72
N GLN A 207 -6.91 -4.74 0.66
CA GLN A 207 -6.29 -3.43 0.79
C GLN A 207 -5.91 -2.89 -0.60
N GLU A 208 -6.60 -1.88 -1.11
CA GLU A 208 -6.30 -1.34 -2.44
C GLU A 208 -5.48 -0.06 -2.31
N ILE A 209 -4.32 -0.01 -2.96
CA ILE A 209 -3.53 1.20 -3.17
C ILE A 209 -3.42 1.39 -4.67
N TYR A 210 -3.89 2.52 -5.19
CA TYR A 210 -3.87 2.77 -6.63
C TYR A 210 -3.62 4.24 -6.96
N ASP A 211 -3.05 4.44 -8.14
CA ASP A 211 -2.75 5.75 -8.70
C ASP A 211 -3.71 6.07 -9.87
N LYS A 212 -3.77 7.36 -10.25
CA LYS A 212 -4.36 7.73 -11.54
C LYS A 212 -3.41 7.38 -12.68
N GLY A 213 -3.84 6.44 -13.53
CA GLY A 213 -3.14 6.06 -14.75
C GLY A 213 -3.13 7.18 -15.78
N ALA A 214 -2.08 7.21 -16.61
CA ALA A 214 -1.93 8.19 -17.69
C ALA A 214 -3.04 8.08 -18.76
N ASP A 215 -3.60 6.89 -18.94
CA ASP A 215 -4.61 6.57 -19.97
C ASP A 215 -6.05 6.76 -19.49
N GLU A 216 -6.26 7.21 -18.25
CA GLU A 216 -7.60 7.46 -17.72
C GLU A 216 -8.22 8.74 -18.28
N GLY A 217 -9.42 8.62 -18.87
CA GLY A 217 -10.08 9.68 -19.65
C GLY A 217 -10.56 10.92 -18.89
N THR A 218 -10.47 10.95 -17.55
CA THR A 218 -10.72 12.18 -16.78
C THR A 218 -9.49 13.10 -16.84
N ASP A 219 -9.70 14.42 -16.75
CA ASP A 219 -8.59 15.38 -16.74
C ASP A 219 -7.66 15.18 -15.52
N ARG A 220 -6.49 15.81 -15.52
CA ARG A 220 -5.47 15.62 -14.46
C ARG A 220 -5.90 16.06 -13.06
N PHE A 221 -6.93 16.89 -12.95
CA PHE A 221 -7.47 17.43 -11.70
C PHE A 221 -8.70 16.66 -11.20
N HIS A 222 -9.14 15.64 -11.94
CA HIS A 222 -10.28 14.81 -11.62
C HIS A 222 -9.93 13.34 -11.72
N PHE A 223 -10.53 12.55 -10.84
CA PHE A 223 -10.23 11.14 -10.74
C PHE A 223 -11.44 10.38 -10.20
N GLU A 224 -11.74 9.21 -10.75
CA GLU A 224 -12.96 8.47 -10.44
C GLU A 224 -12.67 7.00 -10.19
N ARG A 225 -13.39 6.39 -9.23
CA ARG A 225 -13.26 4.98 -8.88
C ARG A 225 -14.55 4.37 -8.37
N SER A 226 -14.83 3.15 -8.81
CA SER A 226 -15.91 2.34 -8.23
C SER A 226 -15.45 1.66 -6.95
N LEU A 227 -16.33 1.59 -5.94
CA LEU A 227 -16.09 0.85 -4.71
C LEU A 227 -16.65 -0.57 -4.83
N SER A 228 -15.74 -1.54 -4.88
CA SER A 228 -16.07 -2.96 -4.97
C SER A 228 -16.34 -3.62 -3.62
N PHE A 229 -15.98 -2.95 -2.51
CA PHE A 229 -16.07 -3.49 -1.14
C PHE A 229 -16.53 -2.41 -0.15
N MET A 230 -16.87 -2.82 1.07
CA MET A 230 -17.07 -1.88 2.17
C MET A 230 -15.70 -1.42 2.69
N VAL A 231 -15.46 -0.11 2.73
CA VAL A 231 -14.11 0.43 2.96
C VAL A 231 -14.09 1.59 3.97
N HIS A 232 -12.92 1.77 4.60
CA HIS A 232 -12.40 3.07 4.99
C HIS A 232 -11.59 3.63 3.83
N THR A 233 -12.04 4.76 3.26
CA THR A 233 -11.32 5.40 2.15
C THR A 233 -10.37 6.46 2.69
N TYR A 234 -9.11 6.35 2.31
CA TYR A 234 -8.05 7.33 2.53
C TYR A 234 -7.51 7.79 1.20
N TYR A 235 -7.40 9.08 0.99
CA TYR A 235 -6.87 9.64 -0.25
C TYR A 235 -5.93 10.79 0.04
N ASP A 236 -4.86 10.85 -0.75
CA ASP A 236 -3.96 11.97 -0.82
C ASP A 236 -3.66 12.29 -2.31
N ALA A 237 -3.19 13.49 -2.60
CA ALA A 237 -2.69 13.81 -3.93
C ALA A 237 -1.52 14.78 -3.82
N ILE A 238 -0.46 14.50 -4.57
CA ILE A 238 0.66 15.42 -4.74
C ILE A 238 0.40 16.33 -5.93
N PHE A 239 0.67 17.60 -5.69
CA PHE A 239 0.72 18.63 -6.70
C PHE A 239 2.14 19.18 -6.81
N SER A 240 2.69 19.15 -8.01
CA SER A 240 3.96 19.81 -8.31
C SER A 240 3.70 20.84 -9.40
N THR A 241 3.98 22.11 -9.09
CA THR A 241 3.89 23.20 -10.06
C THR A 241 5.26 23.88 -10.14
N GLN A 242 5.76 24.10 -11.35
CA GLN A 242 6.95 24.94 -11.56
C GLN A 242 6.52 26.36 -11.91
N LYS A 243 6.23 27.17 -10.89
CA LYS A 243 6.12 28.62 -11.04
C LYS A 243 7.42 29.24 -10.57
N ARG A 244 8.02 30.09 -11.42
CA ARG A 244 9.31 30.78 -11.19
C ARG A 244 9.43 31.18 -9.71
N GLU A 245 10.39 30.56 -9.01
CA GLU A 245 10.84 30.77 -7.61
C GLU A 245 10.15 30.01 -6.45
N TYR A 246 9.13 29.16 -6.66
CA TYR A 246 8.54 28.37 -5.55
C TYR A 246 8.33 26.91 -5.95
N ASN A 247 8.97 25.99 -5.23
CA ASN A 247 8.77 24.54 -5.39
C ASN A 247 7.74 24.03 -4.38
N THR A 248 6.67 23.44 -4.91
CA THR A 248 5.85 22.40 -4.29
C THR A 248 4.76 22.86 -3.30
N TYR A 249 3.51 22.43 -3.59
CA TYR A 249 2.41 22.40 -2.62
C TYR A 249 1.98 20.94 -2.48
N ILE A 250 2.24 20.34 -1.33
CA ILE A 250 1.75 19.00 -1.01
C ILE A 250 0.61 19.18 -0.01
N GLN A 251 -0.57 18.65 -0.33
CA GLN A 251 -1.63 18.44 0.66
C GLN A 251 -1.80 16.95 0.85
N SER A 252 -1.25 16.45 1.96
CA SER A 252 -1.50 15.11 2.48
C SER A 252 -2.38 15.31 3.70
N TYR A 253 -3.64 14.91 3.62
CA TYR A 253 -4.54 15.03 4.76
C TYR A 253 -4.14 14.00 5.82
N ARG A 254 -3.34 14.45 6.79
CA ARG A 254 -2.91 13.69 7.98
C ARG A 254 -4.02 13.26 8.95
N ASN A 255 -5.30 13.32 8.56
CA ASN A 255 -6.38 12.69 9.31
C ASN A 255 -6.49 11.20 8.94
N LEU A 256 -5.35 10.50 8.95
CA LEU A 256 -5.24 9.07 8.65
C LEU A 256 -5.75 8.20 9.82
N MET A 257 -6.10 8.82 10.95
CA MET A 257 -6.61 8.14 12.13
C MET A 257 -8.05 8.61 12.37
N PRO A 258 -9.03 7.69 12.47
CA PRO A 258 -10.32 8.02 13.05
C PRO A 258 -10.10 8.68 14.41
N SER A 259 -10.77 9.80 14.67
CA SER A 259 -10.82 10.34 16.04
C SER A 259 -11.33 9.24 16.98
N LYS A 260 -10.59 9.03 18.07
CA LYS A 260 -10.86 7.99 19.08
C LYS A 260 -12.27 8.09 19.65
#